data_AF-A0A7C6GG93-F1
#
_entry.id   AF-A0A7C6GG93-F1
#
_cell.length_a   1.000
_cell.length_b   1.000
_cell.length_c   1.000
_cell.angle_alpha   90.00
_cell.angle_beta   90.00
_cell.angle_gamma   90.00
#
_symmetry.space_group_name_H-M   'P 1'
#
loop_
_entity.id
_entity.type
_entity.pdbx_description
1 polymer ?
#
loop_
_entity_poly.entity_id
_entity_poly.type
_entity_poly.pdbx_seq_one_letter_code
_entity_poly.pdbx_strand_id
1 'polypeptide(L)'
;MFNQNQRGHGTQNFQSGYQQSNYGQQSYQSFQQQASPTKIKNPQTGQMAKVKGPEMNDRDRLNDMLATEKYLTDNYNIFAREASYADLHHDVCQILNQTHQEARGLFNFMFTKGWYSLQAESTQQVAQVQQQFSNYQTQFAHNQHVASTQSSTQNYQNQMF
;
A
#
# COMPACT_ATOMS: atom_id res chain seq x y z
N MET A 1 -56.65 17.18 10.64
CA MET A 1 -56.66 15.77 10.19
C MET A 1 -55.38 15.50 9.43
N PHE A 2 -54.33 15.06 10.13
CA PHE A 2 -53.04 14.70 9.53
C PHE A 2 -53.04 13.20 9.30
N ASN A 3 -52.88 12.80 8.03
CA ASN A 3 -53.00 11.41 7.63
C ASN A 3 -51.67 10.67 7.83
N GLN A 4 -51.79 9.59 8.59
CA GLN A 4 -50.82 8.56 8.88
C GLN A 4 -50.81 7.58 7.69
N ASN A 5 -49.67 7.36 7.02
CA ASN A 5 -49.45 6.08 6.34
C ASN A 5 -47.96 5.75 6.19
N GLN A 6 -47.70 4.47 6.43
CA GLN A 6 -46.42 3.87 6.77
C GLN A 6 -45.75 3.24 5.53
N ARG A 7 -44.41 3.30 5.54
CA ARG A 7 -43.43 2.22 5.28
C ARG A 7 -43.62 1.31 4.05
N GLY A 8 -42.66 1.46 3.11
CA GLY A 8 -41.60 0.47 2.84
C GLY A 8 -41.95 -0.82 2.09
N HIS A 9 -41.36 -1.00 0.89
CA HIS A 9 -40.57 -2.18 0.49
C HIS A 9 -40.01 -1.94 -0.92
N GLY A 10 -38.77 -1.43 -0.99
CA GLY A 10 -37.97 -1.42 -2.21
C GLY A 10 -36.94 -2.54 -2.15
N THR A 11 -37.14 -3.61 -2.90
CA THR A 11 -36.09 -4.60 -3.18
C THR A 11 -35.13 -4.02 -4.21
N GLN A 12 -34.02 -3.43 -3.77
CA GLN A 12 -32.88 -3.14 -4.64
C GLN A 12 -32.01 -4.39 -4.76
N ASN A 13 -32.16 -5.08 -5.89
CA ASN A 13 -31.20 -6.08 -6.35
C ASN A 13 -29.86 -5.38 -6.63
N PHE A 14 -28.86 -5.61 -5.78
CA PHE A 14 -27.46 -5.29 -6.10
C PHE A 14 -26.91 -6.37 -7.02
N GLN A 15 -26.99 -6.13 -8.33
CA GLN A 15 -26.32 -6.94 -9.34
C GLN A 15 -24.85 -6.52 -9.41
N SER A 16 -23.96 -7.32 -8.81
CA SER A 16 -22.51 -7.14 -8.91
C SER A 16 -22.05 -7.53 -10.31
N GLY A 17 -21.91 -6.54 -11.19
CA GLY A 17 -21.33 -6.69 -12.52
C GLY A 17 -19.82 -6.53 -12.46
N TYR A 18 -19.08 -7.63 -12.29
CA TYR A 18 -17.64 -7.63 -12.59
C TYR A 18 -17.48 -7.61 -14.11
N GLN A 19 -17.37 -6.42 -14.71
CA GLN A 19 -16.84 -6.30 -16.07
C GLN A 19 -15.34 -6.57 -16.02
N GLN A 20 -14.96 -7.73 -16.54
CA GLN A 20 -13.57 -8.16 -16.68
C GLN A 20 -12.92 -7.36 -17.81
N SER A 21 -12.22 -6.27 -17.46
CA SER A 21 -11.35 -5.56 -18.38
C SER A 21 -10.22 -6.49 -18.84
N ASN A 22 -10.20 -6.79 -20.13
CA ASN A 22 -9.21 -7.61 -20.79
C ASN A 22 -7.91 -6.81 -20.93
N TYR A 23 -6.95 -7.03 -20.02
CA TYR A 23 -5.60 -6.49 -20.17
C TYR A 23 -4.87 -7.29 -21.24
N GLY A 24 -4.72 -6.70 -22.43
CA GLY A 24 -3.96 -7.28 -23.52
C GLY A 24 -2.52 -7.58 -23.11
N GLN A 25 -2.10 -8.81 -23.33
CA GLN A 25 -0.72 -9.29 -23.20
C GLN A 25 0.16 -8.57 -24.22
N GLN A 26 0.87 -7.52 -23.79
CA GLN A 26 1.95 -6.93 -24.56
C GLN A 26 3.22 -7.73 -24.27
N SER A 27 3.78 -8.37 -25.30
CA SER A 27 4.99 -9.17 -25.21
C SER A 27 6.20 -8.31 -24.80
N TYR A 28 6.77 -8.56 -23.62
CA TYR A 28 8.02 -7.92 -23.20
C TYR A 28 9.19 -8.62 -23.87
N GLN A 29 9.76 -7.95 -24.88
CA GLN A 29 11.05 -8.32 -25.47
C GLN A 29 12.17 -8.21 -24.42
N SER A 30 13.13 -9.11 -24.53
CA SER A 30 14.27 -9.34 -23.64
C SER A 30 15.10 -8.08 -23.33
N PHE A 31 15.16 -7.69 -22.05
CA PHE A 31 16.14 -6.72 -21.53
C PHE A 31 17.29 -7.46 -20.85
N GLN A 32 18.35 -7.76 -21.62
CA GLN A 32 19.66 -8.07 -21.04
C GLN A 32 20.51 -6.80 -21.00
N GLN A 33 20.34 -6.01 -19.95
CA GLN A 33 21.35 -5.03 -19.55
C GLN A 33 21.31 -4.88 -18.05
N GLN A 34 22.46 -5.09 -17.41
CA GLN A 34 22.63 -5.13 -15.96
C GLN A 34 22.30 -3.75 -15.37
N ALA A 35 21.09 -3.58 -14.82
CA ALA A 35 20.65 -2.28 -14.31
C ALA A 35 21.08 -2.10 -12.86
N SER A 36 21.99 -1.16 -12.63
CA SER A 36 22.31 -0.67 -11.29
C SER A 36 21.11 0.08 -10.70
N PRO A 37 20.82 -0.04 -9.38
CA PRO A 37 19.73 0.70 -8.75
C PRO A 37 19.93 2.20 -8.94
N THR A 38 18.92 2.87 -9.52
CA THR A 38 18.99 4.30 -9.79
C THR A 38 18.57 5.07 -8.55
N LYS A 39 19.48 5.84 -7.96
CA LYS A 39 19.18 6.68 -6.79
C LYS A 39 18.45 7.95 -7.24
N ILE A 40 17.21 8.13 -6.79
CA ILE A 40 16.37 9.30 -7.07
C ILE A 40 16.55 10.32 -5.92
N LYS A 41 17.03 11.53 -6.23
CA LYS A 41 17.27 12.59 -5.25
C LYS A 41 17.26 13.97 -5.93
N ASN A 42 16.68 14.98 -5.30
CA ASN A 42 16.80 16.36 -5.76
C ASN A 42 18.17 16.98 -5.41
N PRO A 43 18.61 18.03 -6.14
CA PRO A 43 19.79 18.80 -5.78
C PRO A 43 19.73 19.29 -4.33
N GLN A 44 20.84 19.18 -3.60
CA GLN A 44 20.88 19.57 -2.20
C GLN A 44 20.99 21.08 -2.06
N THR A 45 20.09 21.70 -1.30
CA THR A 45 20.20 23.13 -0.97
C THR A 45 21.43 23.32 -0.08
N GLY A 46 22.30 24.27 -0.40
CA GLY A 46 23.60 24.52 0.26
C GLY A 46 23.54 24.98 1.73
N GLN A 47 22.42 24.76 2.42
CA GLN A 47 22.14 25.15 3.79
C GLN A 47 22.75 24.18 4.83
N MET A 48 23.32 23.05 4.39
CA MET A 48 23.95 22.09 5.29
C MET A 48 25.45 22.31 5.39
N ALA A 49 25.98 22.29 6.62
CA ALA A 49 27.41 22.29 6.85
C ALA A 49 28.10 21.12 6.12
N LYS A 50 29.27 21.39 5.51
CA LYS A 50 30.04 20.36 4.78
C LYS A 50 30.61 19.27 5.69
N VAL A 51 30.70 19.54 6.99
CA VAL A 51 31.23 18.62 8.01
C VAL A 51 30.15 18.42 9.07
N LYS A 52 29.86 17.17 9.43
CA LYS A 52 28.89 16.82 10.48
C LYS A 52 29.54 17.07 11.85
N GLY A 53 29.02 18.04 12.60
CA GLY A 53 29.35 18.25 14.00
C GLY A 53 28.67 17.22 14.92
N PRO A 54 29.01 17.19 16.22
CA PRO A 54 28.32 16.37 17.21
C PRO A 54 26.88 16.84 17.46
N GLU A 55 26.51 18.05 17.05
CA GLU A 55 25.16 18.56 17.21
C GLU A 55 24.17 17.95 16.21
N MET A 56 22.94 17.75 16.69
CA MET A 56 21.82 17.32 15.85
C MET A 56 21.37 18.50 14.97
N ASN A 57 21.64 18.39 13.66
CA ASN A 57 21.23 19.39 12.66
C ASN A 57 19.78 19.15 12.19
N ASP A 58 19.22 20.11 11.46
CA ASP A 58 17.82 20.06 10.98
C ASP A 58 17.50 18.81 10.17
N ARG A 59 18.46 18.31 9.36
CA ARG A 59 18.25 17.07 8.61
C ARG A 59 18.15 15.87 9.55
N ASP A 60 18.98 15.80 10.58
CA ASP A 60 18.90 14.73 11.59
C ASP A 60 17.55 14.82 12.33
N ARG A 61 17.08 16.04 12.70
CA ARG A 61 15.77 16.28 13.34
C ARG A 61 14.59 15.83 12.48
N LEU A 62 14.60 16.19 11.20
CA LEU A 62 13.51 15.83 10.30
C LEU A 62 13.50 14.34 9.96
N ASN A 63 14.67 13.68 9.93
CA ASN A 63 14.71 12.22 9.79
C ASN A 63 14.13 11.52 11.02
N ASP A 64 14.43 12.03 12.23
CA ASP A 64 13.87 11.52 13.48
C ASP A 64 12.35 11.67 13.49
N MET A 65 11.85 12.89 13.21
CA MET A 65 10.41 13.15 13.08
C MET A 65 9.75 12.24 12.04
N LEU A 66 10.33 12.10 10.83
CA LEU A 66 9.78 11.23 9.80
C LEU A 66 9.77 9.75 10.21
N ALA A 67 10.75 9.29 11.00
CA ALA A 67 10.76 7.94 11.54
C ALA A 67 9.66 7.75 12.59
N THR A 68 9.44 8.74 13.46
CA THR A 68 8.35 8.76 14.43
C THR A 68 6.99 8.71 13.73
N GLU A 69 6.75 9.54 12.71
CA GLU A 69 5.47 9.55 11.99
C GLU A 69 5.17 8.20 11.32
N LYS A 70 6.19 7.54 10.76
CA LYS A 70 6.04 6.19 10.19
C LYS A 70 5.65 5.17 11.26
N TYR A 71 6.35 5.21 12.40
CA TYR A 71 6.06 4.34 13.53
C TYR A 71 4.63 4.56 14.06
N LEU A 72 4.20 5.81 14.22
CA LEU A 72 2.83 6.13 14.64
C LEU A 72 1.80 5.63 13.62
N THR A 73 2.06 5.84 12.33
CA THR A 73 1.19 5.36 11.25
C THR A 73 0.97 3.85 11.32
N ASP A 74 2.03 3.07 11.51
CA ASP A 74 1.94 1.60 11.59
C ASP A 74 1.08 1.16 12.80
N ASN A 75 1.29 1.80 13.95
CA ASN A 75 0.53 1.49 15.17
C ASN A 75 -0.94 1.92 15.09
N TYR A 76 -1.22 3.12 14.54
CA TYR A 76 -2.60 3.56 14.35
C TYR A 76 -3.34 2.72 13.32
N ASN A 77 -2.66 2.14 12.33
CA ASN A 77 -3.26 1.15 11.44
C ASN A 77 -3.71 -0.11 12.20
N ILE A 78 -2.90 -0.61 13.13
CA ILE A 78 -3.28 -1.74 13.99
C ILE A 78 -4.47 -1.34 14.86
N PHE A 79 -4.38 -0.20 15.55
CA PHE A 79 -5.43 0.27 16.45
C PHE A 79 -6.75 0.50 15.72
N ALA A 80 -6.74 1.18 14.56
CA ALA A 80 -7.94 1.41 13.76
C ALA A 80 -8.66 0.09 13.41
N ARG A 81 -7.90 -0.98 13.10
CA ARG A 81 -8.49 -2.29 12.78
C ARG A 81 -9.11 -3.00 13.98
N GLU A 82 -8.59 -2.75 15.18
CA GLU A 82 -9.00 -3.46 16.41
C GLU A 82 -9.96 -2.65 17.29
N ALA A 83 -10.19 -1.36 16.98
CA ALA A 83 -11.12 -0.51 17.69
C ALA A 83 -12.58 -0.96 17.48
N SER A 84 -13.17 -1.56 18.52
CA SER A 84 -14.55 -2.09 18.47
C SER A 84 -15.64 -1.06 18.69
N TYR A 85 -15.33 0.08 19.32
CA TYR A 85 -16.27 1.17 19.56
C TYR A 85 -16.25 2.16 18.39
N ALA A 86 -17.43 2.49 17.86
CA ALA A 86 -17.58 3.22 16.60
C ALA A 86 -16.97 4.64 16.64
N ASP A 87 -17.21 5.41 17.71
CA ASP A 87 -16.68 6.77 17.79
C ASP A 87 -15.16 6.75 17.98
N LEU A 88 -14.65 5.81 18.78
CA LEU A 88 -13.20 5.63 18.95
C LEU A 88 -12.53 5.24 17.63
N HIS A 89 -13.15 4.32 16.88
CA HIS A 89 -12.68 3.97 15.54
C HIS A 89 -12.64 5.21 14.63
N HIS A 90 -13.68 6.06 14.66
CA HIS A 90 -13.71 7.29 13.90
C HIS A 90 -12.55 8.23 14.26
N ASP A 91 -12.33 8.48 15.55
CA ASP A 91 -11.27 9.35 16.04
C ASP A 91 -9.88 8.81 15.63
N VAL A 92 -9.65 7.51 15.80
CA VAL A 92 -8.38 6.88 15.42
C VAL A 92 -8.16 6.96 13.90
N CYS A 93 -9.19 6.76 13.08
CA CYS A 93 -9.08 6.95 11.64
C CYS A 93 -8.78 8.41 11.25
N GLN A 94 -9.32 9.39 11.97
CA GLN A 94 -8.99 10.80 11.73
C GLN A 94 -7.52 11.09 12.07
N ILE A 95 -7.05 10.64 13.24
CA ILE A 95 -5.66 10.80 13.67
C ILE A 95 -4.71 10.11 12.68
N LEU A 96 -5.00 8.87 12.29
CA LEU A 96 -4.21 8.12 11.31
C LEU A 96 -4.06 8.90 9.99
N ASN A 97 -5.14 9.51 9.50
CA ASN A 97 -5.10 10.33 8.28
C ASN A 97 -4.23 11.58 8.45
N GLN A 98 -4.29 12.23 9.62
CA GLN A 98 -3.46 13.39 9.93
C GLN A 98 -1.98 13.00 9.99
N THR A 99 -1.64 11.93 10.71
CA THR A 99 -0.28 11.37 10.80
C THR A 99 0.28 11.02 9.41
N HIS A 100 -0.53 10.42 8.53
CA HIS A 100 -0.13 10.17 7.14
C HIS A 100 0.20 11.46 6.38
N GLN A 101 -0.59 12.52 6.56
CA GLN A 101 -0.36 13.81 5.91
C GLN A 101 0.91 14.48 6.44
N GLU A 102 1.18 14.41 7.74
CA GLU A 102 2.39 14.93 8.36
C GLU A 102 3.63 14.20 7.88
N ALA A 103 3.62 12.85 7.89
CA ALA A 103 4.68 12.04 7.31
C ALA A 103 4.96 12.43 5.85
N ARG A 104 3.90 12.66 5.06
CA ARG A 104 4.03 13.07 3.66
C ARG A 104 4.62 14.48 3.53
N GLY A 105 4.20 15.41 4.38
CA GLY A 105 4.74 16.77 4.44
C GLY A 105 6.23 16.77 4.73
N LEU A 106 6.66 16.05 5.76
CA LEU A 106 8.08 15.88 6.12
C LEU A 106 8.88 15.28 4.96
N PHE A 107 8.39 14.18 4.38
CA PHE A 107 9.02 13.54 3.23
C PHE A 107 9.19 14.52 2.06
N ASN A 108 8.11 15.20 1.65
CA ASN A 108 8.15 16.13 0.51
C ASN A 108 9.12 17.28 0.77
N PHE A 109 9.13 17.83 2.00
CA PHE A 109 10.04 18.89 2.39
C PHE A 109 11.49 18.44 2.28
N MET A 110 11.84 17.31 2.91
CA MET A 110 13.19 16.76 2.87
C MET A 110 13.61 16.37 1.46
N PHE A 111 12.70 15.81 0.66
CA PHE A 111 12.96 15.48 -0.73
C PHE A 111 13.26 16.73 -1.56
N THR A 112 12.45 17.79 -1.41
CA THR A 112 12.66 19.09 -2.08
C THR A 112 14.01 19.72 -1.72
N LYS A 113 14.43 19.62 -0.46
CA LYS A 113 15.74 20.10 0.01
C LYS A 113 16.93 19.26 -0.46
N GLY A 114 16.68 18.10 -1.09
CA GLY A 114 17.71 17.12 -1.42
C GLY A 114 18.32 16.47 -0.17
N TRP A 115 17.54 16.32 0.90
CA TRP A 115 17.96 15.67 2.15
C TRP A 115 17.52 14.22 2.26
N TYR A 116 16.58 13.81 1.41
CA TYR A 116 16.07 12.46 1.27
C TYR A 116 16.36 11.91 -0.13
N SER A 117 16.67 10.62 -0.23
CA SER A 117 16.89 9.93 -1.51
C SER A 117 16.17 8.60 -1.52
N LEU A 118 15.55 8.27 -2.63
CA LEU A 118 14.91 6.99 -2.88
C LEU A 118 15.85 6.11 -3.71
N GLN A 119 15.77 4.80 -3.53
CA GLN A 119 16.35 3.84 -4.45
C GLN A 119 15.24 3.38 -5.38
N ALA A 120 15.40 3.61 -6.68
CA ALA A 120 14.52 3.01 -7.66
C ALA A 120 14.78 1.50 -7.66
N GLU A 121 13.71 0.72 -7.68
CA GLU A 121 13.83 -0.71 -7.93
C GLU A 121 14.32 -0.97 -9.35
N SER A 122 15.11 -2.02 -9.53
CA SER A 122 15.56 -2.47 -10.84
C SER A 122 14.38 -2.99 -11.66
N THR A 123 14.35 -2.65 -12.94
CA THR A 123 13.30 -3.13 -13.86
C THR A 123 13.25 -4.66 -13.92
N GLN A 124 14.39 -5.34 -13.73
CA GLN A 124 14.48 -6.79 -13.67
C GLN A 124 13.76 -7.35 -12.44
N GLN A 125 13.95 -6.78 -11.25
CA GLN A 125 13.27 -7.25 -10.04
C GLN A 125 11.76 -7.04 -10.14
N VAL A 126 11.33 -5.90 -10.69
CA VAL A 126 9.90 -5.67 -10.96
C VAL A 126 9.34 -6.72 -11.92
N ALA A 127 10.03 -7.00 -13.04
CA ALA A 127 9.61 -8.02 -14.01
C ALA A 127 9.59 -9.43 -13.40
N GLN A 128 10.56 -9.77 -12.55
CA GLN A 128 10.62 -11.06 -11.87
C GLN A 128 9.43 -11.24 -10.93
N VAL A 129 9.12 -10.24 -10.11
CA VAL A 129 7.97 -10.27 -9.19
C VAL A 129 6.66 -10.38 -9.99
N GLN A 130 6.51 -9.63 -11.08
CA GLN A 130 5.35 -9.73 -11.98
C GLN A 130 5.17 -11.17 -12.52
N GLN A 131 6.25 -11.81 -12.96
CA GLN A 131 6.20 -13.19 -13.47
C GLN A 131 5.81 -14.18 -12.36
N GLN A 132 6.32 -14.01 -11.14
CA GLN A 132 5.94 -14.83 -9.98
C GLN A 132 4.44 -14.75 -9.69
N PHE A 133 3.88 -13.54 -9.64
CA PHE A 133 2.44 -13.36 -9.41
C PHE A 133 1.58 -13.87 -10.56
N SER A 134 2.04 -13.75 -11.82
CA SER A 134 1.35 -14.32 -12.99
C SER A 134 1.27 -15.85 -12.92
N ASN A 135 2.35 -16.49 -12.43
CA ASN A 135 2.36 -17.94 -12.21
C ASN A 135 1.40 -18.35 -11.09
N TYR A 136 1.34 -17.60 -9.98
CA TYR A 136 0.36 -17.84 -8.91
C TYR A 136 -1.08 -17.73 -9.42
N GLN A 137 -1.40 -16.70 -10.21
CA GLN A 137 -2.73 -16.54 -10.80
C GLN A 137 -3.15 -17.77 -11.63
N THR A 138 -2.20 -18.36 -12.37
CA THR A 138 -2.44 -19.56 -13.16
C THR A 138 -2.69 -20.79 -12.27
N GLN A 139 -2.00 -20.91 -11.13
CA GLN A 139 -2.24 -21.99 -10.16
C GLN A 139 -3.63 -21.89 -9.51
N PHE A 140 -4.11 -20.67 -9.21
CA PHE A 140 -5.46 -20.48 -8.71
C PHE A 140 -6.52 -20.84 -9.76
N ALA A 141 -6.30 -20.46 -11.03
CA ALA A 141 -7.22 -20.81 -12.13
C ALA A 141 -7.25 -22.32 -12.42
N HIS A 142 -6.09 -22.99 -12.38
CA HIS A 142 -6.00 -24.44 -12.59
C HIS A 142 -6.74 -25.21 -11.48
N ASN A 143 -6.60 -24.79 -10.21
CA ASN A 143 -7.29 -25.42 -9.09
C ASN A 143 -8.82 -25.23 -9.12
N GLN A 144 -9.34 -24.14 -9.72
CA GLN A 144 -10.80 -24.00 -9.92
C GLN A 144 -11.36 -24.98 -10.96
N HIS A 145 -10.58 -25.34 -11.98
CA HIS A 145 -11.01 -26.34 -12.96
C HIS A 145 -10.96 -27.78 -12.41
N VAL A 146 -10.04 -28.10 -11.50
CA VAL A 146 -9.94 -29.45 -10.89
C VAL A 146 -11.08 -29.71 -9.89
N ALA A 147 -11.61 -28.68 -9.21
CA ALA A 147 -12.76 -28.80 -8.32
C ALA A 147 -14.07 -29.19 -9.03
N SER A 148 -14.16 -29.01 -10.36
CA SER A 148 -15.33 -29.39 -11.15
C SER A 148 -15.30 -30.85 -11.65
N THR A 149 -14.18 -31.57 -11.47
CA THR A 149 -14.00 -32.92 -12.02
C THR A 149 -13.91 -34.05 -11.00
N GLN A 150 -13.78 -33.80 -9.69
CA GLN A 150 -13.81 -34.89 -8.71
C GLN A 150 -14.51 -34.48 -7.41
N SER A 151 -15.75 -34.95 -7.26
CA SER A 151 -16.42 -35.10 -5.96
C SER A 151 -15.70 -36.16 -5.14
N SER A 152 -14.78 -35.74 -4.28
CA SER A 152 -14.38 -36.52 -3.10
C SER A 152 -13.82 -35.60 -2.02
N THR A 153 -14.55 -35.57 -0.91
CA THR A 153 -14.30 -34.90 0.36
C THR A 153 -12.83 -34.96 0.79
N GLN A 154 -12.14 -33.82 0.91
CA GLN A 154 -11.01 -33.72 1.82
C GLN A 154 -10.95 -32.36 2.54
N ASN A 155 -10.67 -32.49 3.84
CA ASN A 155 -10.52 -31.46 4.86
C ASN A 155 -9.50 -30.40 4.45
N TYR A 156 -9.89 -29.12 4.51
CA TYR A 156 -8.95 -28.00 4.42
C TYR A 156 -8.62 -27.50 5.82
N GLN A 157 -7.49 -27.95 6.38
CA GLN A 157 -6.83 -27.25 7.49
C GLN A 157 -5.76 -26.33 6.89
N ASN A 158 -6.14 -25.08 6.63
CA ASN A 158 -5.21 -24.04 6.22
C ASN A 158 -4.63 -23.39 7.48
N GLN A 159 -3.49 -23.88 7.97
CA GLN A 159 -2.71 -23.15 8.99
C GLN A 159 -1.92 -22.06 8.28
N MET A 160 -2.48 -20.85 8.24
CA MET A 160 -1.65 -19.65 8.20
C MET A 160 -1.12 -19.43 9.61
N PHE A 161 0.16 -19.73 9.83
CA PHE A 161 1.14 -18.96 10.61
C PHE A 161 2.54 -19.40 10.18
#